data_AF-A0A6B2CIH6-F1
#
_entry.id   AF-A0A6B2CIH6-F1
#
_cell.length_a   1.000
_cell.length_b   1.000
_cell.length_c   1.000
_cell.angle_alpha   90.00
_cell.angle_beta   90.00
_cell.angle_gamma   90.00
#
_symmetry.space_group_name_H-M   'P 1'
#
loop_
_entity.id
_entity.type
_entity.pdbx_description
1 polymer ?
#
loop_
_entity_poly.entity_id
_entity_poly.type
_entity_poly.pdbx_seq_one_letter_code
_entity_poly.pdbx_strand_id
1 'polypeptide(L)'
;MVTYVQPKVRFKCTLCGECCRRYWITVTVDDLLAIFINSGLRPSEVSALYNANVAGDWQAPRIRLRDGYYYLVLRKRVDGSCIFNEWRGDRMICTIHSYKPLTCRFYPFIYHWVYDKLYFELYDKAVGYCPGVGNGPIVDLARESEYAVKSREAKERFRVFVNHWNKLVDDKSVEATVDSFMNYLDCVIGLLAGRLLECPGVFKVNELLPALTGGPLH
;
A
#
# COMPACT_ATOMS: atom_id res chain seq x y z
N MET A 1 -6.84 22.55 5.77
CA MET A 1 -6.64 21.52 6.82
C MET A 1 -7.87 20.63 6.84
N VAL A 2 -7.69 19.32 6.92
CA VAL A 2 -8.82 18.38 7.07
C VAL A 2 -9.31 18.39 8.51
N THR A 3 -10.63 18.40 8.70
CA THR A 3 -11.22 18.24 10.02
C THR A 3 -11.12 16.77 10.44
N TYR A 4 -10.52 16.50 11.61
CA TYR A 4 -10.37 15.14 12.12
C TYR A 4 -10.76 15.00 13.60
N VAL A 5 -11.06 13.77 14.00
CA VAL A 5 -11.28 13.33 15.38
C VAL A 5 -10.26 12.25 15.70
N GLN A 6 -9.67 12.29 16.90
CA GLN A 6 -8.69 11.30 17.34
C GLN A 6 -8.97 10.79 18.75
N PRO A 7 -8.58 9.54 19.07
CA PRO A 7 -8.70 9.00 20.41
C PRO A 7 -7.57 9.53 21.30
N LYS A 8 -7.80 9.61 22.61
CA LYS A 8 -6.75 9.95 23.59
C LYS A 8 -5.96 8.70 23.97
N VAL A 9 -4.93 8.38 23.19
CA VAL A 9 -4.11 7.17 23.36
C VAL A 9 -2.65 7.54 23.62
N ARG A 10 -2.04 6.91 24.62
CA ARG A 10 -0.58 6.92 24.77
C ARG A 10 0.04 5.89 23.83
N PHE A 11 0.98 6.31 23.00
CA PHE A 11 1.68 5.39 22.13
C PHE A 11 3.13 5.82 21.83
N LYS A 12 4.03 4.83 21.83
CA LYS A 12 5.39 4.96 21.31
C LYS A 12 5.79 3.67 20.61
N CYS A 13 6.13 3.75 19.32
CA CYS A 13 6.65 2.60 18.59
C CYS A 13 7.93 2.07 19.26
N THR A 14 7.94 0.79 19.61
CA THR A 14 9.08 0.11 20.24
C THR A 14 9.98 -0.61 19.23
N LEU A 15 9.66 -0.51 17.93
CA LEU A 15 10.36 -1.23 16.86
C LEU A 15 10.31 -2.76 17.03
N CYS A 16 9.22 -3.29 17.61
CA CYS A 16 9.02 -4.73 17.82
C CYS A 16 8.70 -5.52 16.54
N GLY A 17 8.24 -4.85 15.48
CA GLY A 17 7.92 -5.49 14.20
C GLY A 17 6.63 -6.32 14.17
N GLU A 18 5.83 -6.32 15.23
CA GLU A 18 4.56 -7.07 15.30
C GLU A 18 3.60 -6.72 14.15
N CYS A 19 3.48 -5.45 13.80
CA CYS A 19 2.65 -5.03 12.67
C CYS A 19 3.16 -5.59 11.32
N CYS A 20 4.49 -5.60 11.12
CA CYS A 20 5.11 -6.11 9.91
C CYS A 20 4.94 -7.63 9.76
N ARG A 21 4.95 -8.37 10.88
CA ARG A 21 4.82 -9.84 10.88
C ARG A 21 3.37 -10.29 10.76
N ARG A 22 2.45 -9.65 11.48
CA ARG A 22 1.05 -10.09 11.57
C ARG A 22 0.19 -9.72 10.38
N TYR A 23 0.41 -8.54 9.79
CA TYR A 23 -0.49 -8.02 8.77
C TYR A 23 0.11 -8.15 7.38
N TRP A 24 -0.78 -8.35 6.40
CA TRP A 24 -0.47 -8.17 5.00
C TRP A 24 -0.68 -6.70 4.66
N ILE A 25 0.36 -6.05 4.16
CA ILE A 25 0.32 -4.62 3.87
C ILE A 25 -0.08 -4.45 2.42
N THR A 26 -1.32 -4.04 2.18
CA THR A 26 -1.75 -3.62 0.85
C THR A 26 -1.00 -2.36 0.42
N VAL A 27 -0.57 -2.30 -0.83
CA VAL A 27 0.18 -1.19 -1.41
C VAL A 27 -0.48 -0.66 -2.67
N THR A 28 -0.29 0.63 -2.93
CA THR A 28 -0.76 1.31 -4.13
C THR A 28 0.36 1.50 -5.15
N VAL A 29 0.01 2.01 -6.34
CA VAL A 29 1.02 2.49 -7.32
C VAL A 29 1.90 3.59 -6.75
N ASP A 30 1.35 4.51 -5.95
CA ASP A 30 2.11 5.57 -5.27
C ASP A 30 3.11 5.03 -4.26
N ASP A 31 2.71 4.05 -3.45
CA ASP A 31 3.60 3.42 -2.47
C ASP A 31 4.79 2.75 -3.17
N LEU A 32 4.51 2.01 -4.25
CA LEU A 32 5.53 1.30 -5.02
C LEU A 32 6.41 2.24 -5.86
N LEU A 33 5.85 3.33 -6.38
CA LEU A 33 6.61 4.39 -7.04
C LEU A 33 7.59 5.04 -6.06
N ALA A 34 7.15 5.38 -4.85
CA ALA A 34 8.01 5.92 -3.81
C ALA A 34 9.14 4.95 -3.45
N ILE A 35 8.84 3.66 -3.29
CA ILE A 35 9.86 2.63 -3.02
C ILE A 35 10.86 2.55 -4.18
N PHE A 36 10.38 2.49 -5.42
CA PHE A 36 11.24 2.35 -6.60
C PHE A 36 12.17 3.56 -6.77
N ILE A 37 11.66 4.79 -6.64
CA ILE A 37 12.47 6.01 -6.75
C ILE A 37 13.56 6.06 -5.67
N ASN A 38 13.25 5.66 -4.44
CA ASN A 38 14.15 5.83 -3.29
C ASN A 38 15.10 4.66 -3.07
N SER A 39 14.81 3.46 -3.60
CA SER A 39 15.62 2.26 -3.38
C SER A 39 16.15 1.61 -4.65
N GLY A 40 15.59 1.92 -5.83
CA GLY A 40 15.89 1.25 -7.09
C GLY A 40 15.30 -0.16 -7.22
N LEU A 41 14.64 -0.68 -6.18
CA LEU A 41 14.01 -2.00 -6.20
C LEU A 41 12.72 -1.97 -7.02
N ARG A 42 12.59 -2.90 -7.97
CA ARG A 42 11.42 -2.97 -8.84
C ARG A 42 10.18 -3.36 -8.05
N PRO A 43 9.00 -2.86 -8.44
CA PRO A 43 7.73 -3.26 -7.84
C PRO A 43 7.54 -4.78 -7.74
N SER A 44 7.91 -5.54 -8.78
CA SER A 44 7.84 -7.01 -8.82
C SER A 44 8.79 -7.71 -7.84
N GLU A 45 9.84 -7.03 -7.38
CA GLU A 45 10.81 -7.57 -6.41
C GLU A 45 10.32 -7.44 -4.97
N VAL A 46 9.48 -6.43 -4.71
CA VAL A 46 9.07 -6.03 -3.35
C VAL A 46 7.59 -6.31 -3.05
N SER A 47 6.80 -6.61 -4.07
CA SER A 47 5.38 -6.93 -3.94
C SER A 47 5.07 -8.40 -4.21
N ALA A 48 3.87 -8.80 -3.80
CA ALA A 48 3.31 -10.12 -4.03
C ALA A 48 1.79 -10.01 -4.19
N LEU A 49 1.17 -11.08 -4.71
CA LEU A 49 -0.27 -11.21 -4.82
C LEU A 49 -0.79 -12.11 -3.70
N TYR A 50 -1.73 -11.59 -2.92
CA TYR A 50 -2.43 -12.35 -1.88
C TYR A 50 -3.80 -12.76 -2.39
N ASN A 51 -4.13 -14.06 -2.31
CA ASN A 51 -5.38 -14.59 -2.85
C ASN A 51 -6.59 -13.99 -2.12
N ALA A 52 -7.40 -13.21 -2.84
CA ALA A 52 -8.57 -12.51 -2.30
C ALA A 52 -9.74 -13.46 -2.02
N ASN A 53 -9.74 -14.67 -2.59
CA ASN A 53 -10.78 -15.67 -2.35
C ASN A 53 -10.70 -16.27 -0.94
N VAL A 54 -9.52 -16.22 -0.31
CA VAL A 54 -9.31 -16.65 1.09
C VAL A 54 -9.07 -15.48 2.04
N ALA A 55 -9.05 -14.26 1.51
CA ALA A 55 -8.97 -13.04 2.29
C ALA A 55 -10.36 -12.58 2.72
N GLY A 56 -10.43 -11.77 3.79
CA GLY A 56 -11.61 -10.93 4.03
C GLY A 56 -11.66 -9.77 3.03
N ASP A 57 -12.75 -9.01 3.04
CA ASP A 57 -12.81 -7.78 2.24
C ASP A 57 -11.93 -6.69 2.85
N TRP A 58 -10.80 -6.42 2.19
CA TRP A 58 -9.85 -5.39 2.62
C TRP A 58 -10.17 -4.00 2.05
N GLN A 59 -11.29 -3.85 1.32
CA GLN A 59 -11.67 -2.60 0.65
C GLN A 59 -10.56 -2.06 -0.26
N ALA A 60 -9.72 -2.95 -0.79
CA ALA A 60 -8.71 -2.67 -1.79
C ALA A 60 -9.20 -3.16 -3.17
N PRO A 61 -8.76 -2.54 -4.28
CA PRO A 61 -9.03 -3.07 -5.61
C PRO A 61 -8.53 -4.50 -5.77
N ARG A 62 -9.33 -5.37 -6.41
CA ARG A 62 -9.01 -6.77 -6.66
C ARG A 62 -8.47 -6.96 -8.08
N ILE A 63 -7.27 -7.52 -8.17
CA ILE A 63 -6.58 -7.82 -9.43
C ILE A 63 -7.08 -9.17 -9.95
N ARG A 64 -7.62 -9.18 -11.16
CA ARG A 64 -8.11 -10.38 -11.83
C ARG A 64 -6.94 -11.12 -12.48
N LEU A 65 -6.78 -12.39 -12.11
CA LEU A 65 -5.93 -13.35 -12.80
C LEU A 65 -6.78 -14.53 -13.30
N ARG A 66 -6.19 -15.42 -14.09
CA ARG A 66 -6.90 -16.58 -14.67
C ARG A 66 -7.48 -17.54 -13.63
N ASP A 67 -6.92 -17.56 -12.43
CA ASP A 67 -7.27 -18.47 -11.34
C ASP A 67 -7.99 -17.78 -10.16
N GLY A 68 -8.31 -16.48 -10.28
CA GLY A 68 -9.10 -15.78 -9.27
C GLY A 68 -8.76 -14.30 -9.13
N TYR A 69 -9.04 -13.78 -7.94
CA TYR A 69 -8.81 -12.39 -7.58
C TYR A 69 -7.74 -12.27 -6.51
N TYR A 70 -6.95 -11.20 -6.57
CA TYR A 70 -5.81 -11.00 -5.70
C TYR A 70 -5.72 -9.57 -5.19
N TYR A 71 -5.15 -9.40 -4.00
CA TYR A 71 -4.72 -8.12 -3.47
C TYR A 71 -3.22 -7.94 -3.68
N LEU A 72 -2.80 -6.74 -4.08
CA LEU A 72 -1.39 -6.38 -4.14
C LEU A 72 -0.87 -6.03 -2.75
N VAL A 73 0.13 -6.76 -2.29
CA VAL A 73 0.70 -6.58 -0.95
C VAL A 73 2.21 -6.47 -1.01
N LEU A 74 2.83 -5.94 0.05
CA LEU A 74 4.27 -6.12 0.25
C LEU A 74 4.61 -7.60 0.42
N ARG A 75 5.70 -8.01 -0.23
CA ARG A 75 6.27 -9.34 -0.09
C ARG A 75 6.70 -9.57 1.37
N LYS A 76 6.44 -10.78 1.85
CA LYS A 76 6.99 -11.28 3.12
C LYS A 76 8.19 -12.18 2.86
N ARG A 77 9.12 -12.19 3.81
CA ARG A 77 10.20 -13.18 3.91
C ARG A 77 9.63 -14.51 4.42
N VAL A 78 10.43 -15.57 4.34
CA VAL A 78 10.06 -16.91 4.80
C VAL A 78 9.70 -16.94 6.29
N ASP A 79 10.32 -16.09 7.10
CA ASP A 79 10.02 -15.95 8.54
C ASP A 79 8.73 -15.14 8.84
N GLY A 80 7.97 -14.76 7.81
CA GLY A 80 6.74 -13.98 7.93
C GLY A 80 6.94 -12.47 8.12
N SER A 81 8.18 -11.99 8.21
CA SER A 81 8.48 -10.56 8.26
C SER A 81 8.25 -9.88 6.91
N CYS A 82 8.03 -8.56 6.91
CA CYS A 82 8.02 -7.79 5.66
C CYS A 82 9.43 -7.76 5.05
N ILE A 83 9.52 -7.75 3.71
CA ILE A 83 10.79 -7.73 2.97
C ILE A 83 11.75 -6.60 3.41
N PHE A 84 11.21 -5.47 3.86
CA PHE A 84 11.99 -4.30 4.30
C PHE A 84 12.38 -4.30 5.78
N ASN A 85 12.15 -5.39 6.51
CA ASN A 85 12.60 -5.49 7.88
C ASN A 85 14.01 -6.06 8.00
N GLU A 86 14.74 -5.52 8.98
CA GLU A 86 16.08 -5.95 9.36
C GLU A 86 16.19 -5.98 10.89
N TRP A 87 16.77 -7.06 11.44
CA TRP A 87 17.08 -7.14 12.86
C TRP A 87 18.36 -6.38 13.17
N ARG A 88 18.29 -5.47 14.14
CA ARG A 88 19.46 -4.80 14.74
C ARG A 88 19.39 -4.99 16.25
N GLY A 89 20.08 -6.03 16.73
CA GLY A 89 19.91 -6.51 18.10
C GLY A 89 18.49 -7.03 18.32
N ASP A 90 17.81 -6.50 19.34
CA ASP A 90 16.44 -6.85 19.72
C ASP A 90 15.37 -6.02 18.98
N ARG A 91 15.76 -5.16 18.04
CA ARG A 91 14.86 -4.26 17.31
C ARG A 91 14.71 -4.67 15.85
N MET A 92 13.47 -4.61 15.38
CA MET A 92 13.09 -4.88 14.01
C MET A 92 12.91 -3.57 13.24
N ILE A 93 13.97 -3.13 12.58
CA ILE A 93 14.05 -1.86 11.87
C ILE A 93 13.37 -1.99 10.50
N CYS A 94 12.67 -0.95 10.07
CA CYS A 94 12.16 -0.82 8.72
C CYS A 94 13.17 -0.02 7.89
N THR A 95 13.81 -0.64 6.90
CA THR A 95 14.86 0.00 6.08
C THR A 95 14.32 1.12 5.20
N ILE A 96 13.02 1.12 4.93
CA ILE A 96 12.32 2.14 4.13
C ILE A 96 11.52 3.12 4.99
N HIS A 97 11.82 3.28 6.28
CA HIS A 97 10.96 4.00 7.23
C HIS A 97 10.54 5.42 6.77
N SER A 98 11.43 6.17 6.12
CA SER A 98 11.16 7.53 5.64
C SER A 98 10.11 7.57 4.52
N TYR A 99 10.10 6.58 3.63
CA TYR A 99 9.19 6.46 2.48
C TYR A 99 8.31 5.19 2.55
N LYS A 100 8.02 4.70 3.76
CA LYS A 100 7.16 3.53 3.96
C LYS A 100 5.75 3.76 3.40
N PRO A 101 5.04 2.69 3.00
CA PRO A 101 3.68 2.79 2.48
C PRO A 101 2.75 3.55 3.42
N LEU A 102 1.76 4.24 2.85
CA LEU A 102 0.80 5.04 3.62
C LEU A 102 0.11 4.20 4.69
N THR A 103 -0.33 2.98 4.36
CA THR A 103 -0.94 2.03 5.32
C THR A 103 -0.06 1.80 6.57
N CYS A 104 1.26 1.71 6.41
CA CYS A 104 2.21 1.52 7.51
C CYS A 104 2.42 2.77 8.38
N ARG A 105 1.94 3.94 7.97
CA ARG A 105 2.04 5.19 8.74
C ARG A 105 1.00 5.26 9.85
N PHE A 106 -0.16 4.66 9.64
CA PHE A 106 -1.28 4.79 10.56
C PHE A 106 -1.20 3.84 11.76
N TYR A 107 -0.56 2.68 11.63
CA TYR A 107 -0.50 1.69 12.73
C TYR A 107 0.08 2.29 14.03
N PRO A 108 -0.56 2.11 15.19
CA PRO A 108 -1.65 1.17 15.49
C PRO A 108 -3.07 1.72 15.29
N PHE A 109 -3.20 2.88 14.66
CA PHE A 109 -4.47 3.51 14.39
C PHE A 109 -5.02 3.07 13.03
N ILE A 110 -6.35 3.04 12.97
CA ILE A 110 -7.12 2.98 11.73
C ILE A 110 -7.86 4.29 11.55
N TYR A 111 -8.36 4.52 10.34
CA TYR A 111 -9.17 5.70 10.06
C TYR A 111 -10.31 5.37 9.11
N HIS A 112 -11.39 6.13 9.23
CA HIS A 112 -12.50 6.11 8.29
C HIS A 112 -12.99 7.54 8.02
N TRP A 113 -13.59 7.72 6.84
CA TRP A 113 -14.14 9.00 6.40
C TRP A 113 -15.65 8.99 6.59
N VAL A 114 -16.18 10.07 7.17
CA VAL A 114 -17.62 10.35 7.21
C VAL A 114 -17.81 11.70 6.56
N TYR A 115 -18.30 11.70 5.31
CA TYR A 115 -18.26 12.86 4.41
C TYR A 115 -16.81 13.41 4.32
N ASP A 116 -16.61 14.68 4.68
CA ASP A 116 -15.30 15.33 4.65
C ASP A 116 -14.56 15.33 6.00
N LYS A 117 -15.10 14.59 6.98
CA LYS A 117 -14.52 14.49 8.32
C LYS A 117 -13.82 13.15 8.53
N LEU A 118 -12.59 13.21 9.02
CA LEU A 118 -11.74 12.05 9.27
C LEU A 118 -11.87 11.59 10.73
N TYR A 119 -12.07 10.30 10.95
CA TYR A 119 -12.14 9.72 12.29
C TYR A 119 -11.03 8.70 12.45
N PHE A 120 -10.17 8.91 13.45
CA PHE A 120 -9.16 7.95 13.87
C PHE A 120 -9.66 7.12 15.03
N GLU A 121 -9.18 5.87 15.06
CA GLU A 121 -9.50 4.90 16.09
C GLU A 121 -8.23 4.12 16.42
N LEU A 122 -8.08 3.67 17.67
CA LEU A 122 -7.09 2.64 17.96
C LEU A 122 -7.60 1.32 17.42
N TYR A 123 -6.78 0.59 16.66
CA TYR A 123 -7.18 -0.73 16.22
C TYR A 123 -7.27 -1.67 17.43
N ASP A 124 -8.45 -2.25 17.68
CA ASP A 124 -8.69 -3.08 18.87
C ASP A 124 -7.66 -4.19 19.05
N LYS A 125 -7.28 -4.87 17.96
CA LYS A 125 -6.28 -5.94 18.02
C LYS A 125 -4.87 -5.44 18.36
N ALA A 126 -4.60 -4.14 18.20
CA ALA A 126 -3.31 -3.57 18.57
C ALA A 126 -3.09 -3.53 20.09
N VAL A 127 -4.15 -3.48 20.91
CA VAL A 127 -4.03 -3.46 22.39
C VAL A 127 -3.34 -4.73 22.91
N GLY A 128 -3.58 -5.88 22.28
CA GLY A 128 -2.94 -7.15 22.65
C GLY A 128 -1.62 -7.46 21.93
N TYR A 129 -1.38 -6.85 20.77
CA TYR A 129 -0.25 -7.21 19.91
C TYR A 129 0.83 -6.14 19.83
N CYS A 130 0.52 -4.88 20.09
CA CYS A 130 1.49 -3.80 20.02
C CYS A 130 1.97 -3.40 21.42
N PRO A 131 3.21 -3.76 21.81
CA PRO A 131 3.75 -3.36 23.11
C PRO A 131 3.95 -1.83 23.24
N GLY A 132 3.82 -1.08 22.15
CA GLY A 132 3.88 0.39 22.18
C GLY A 132 2.59 1.06 22.66
N VAL A 133 1.45 0.36 22.64
CA VAL A 133 0.16 0.89 23.09
C VAL A 133 0.17 1.03 24.61
N GLY A 134 -0.32 2.18 25.10
CA GLY A 134 -0.31 2.52 26.53
C GLY A 134 1.01 3.16 27.01
N ASN A 135 2.06 3.11 26.20
CA ASN A 135 3.39 3.64 26.53
C ASN A 135 3.65 5.00 25.87
N GLY A 136 4.50 5.82 26.48
CA GLY A 136 4.93 7.09 25.90
C GLY A 136 3.92 8.25 26.04
N PRO A 137 4.06 9.31 25.21
CA PRO A 137 3.18 10.47 25.25
C PRO A 137 1.81 10.16 24.64
N ILE A 138 0.83 11.01 24.93
CA ILE A 138 -0.43 11.03 24.17
C ILE A 138 -0.08 11.45 22.74
N VAL A 139 -0.53 10.68 21.75
CA VAL A 139 -0.23 10.99 20.34
C VAL A 139 -1.06 12.16 19.84
N ASP A 140 -0.48 12.88 18.89
CA ASP A 140 -1.17 13.83 18.04
C ASP A 140 -1.11 13.32 16.60
N LEU A 141 -2.28 13.07 16.00
CA LEU A 141 -2.46 12.51 14.66
C LEU A 141 -2.65 13.60 13.60
N ALA A 142 -2.28 14.86 13.90
CA ALA A 142 -2.30 15.95 12.93
C ALA A 142 -1.55 15.59 11.63
N ARG A 143 -0.34 15.01 11.75
CA ARG A 143 0.47 14.60 10.60
C ARG A 143 -0.16 13.41 9.87
N GLU A 144 -0.68 12.44 10.60
CA GLU A 144 -1.40 11.30 10.03
C GLU A 144 -2.65 11.76 9.28
N SER A 145 -3.33 12.81 9.72
CA SER A 145 -4.50 13.37 9.01
C SER A 145 -4.14 13.85 7.59
N GLU A 146 -2.95 14.44 7.40
CA GLU A 146 -2.46 14.84 6.08
C GLU A 146 -2.15 13.61 5.21
N TYR A 147 -1.57 12.56 5.81
CA TYR A 147 -1.34 11.31 5.10
C TYR A 147 -2.64 10.59 4.73
N ALA A 148 -3.71 10.74 5.50
CA ALA A 148 -5.00 10.14 5.18
C ALA A 148 -5.62 10.72 3.90
N VAL A 149 -5.43 12.02 3.64
CA VAL A 149 -5.81 12.66 2.36
C VAL A 149 -5.04 12.05 1.21
N LYS A 150 -3.71 11.99 1.32
CA LYS A 150 -2.84 11.34 0.33
C LYS A 150 -3.23 9.89 0.10
N SER A 151 -3.64 9.19 1.15
CA SER A 151 -4.06 7.79 1.08
C SER A 151 -5.37 7.62 0.33
N ARG A 152 -6.32 8.58 0.44
CA ARG A 152 -7.55 8.58 -0.35
C ARG A 152 -7.25 8.70 -1.84
N GLU A 153 -6.40 9.66 -2.22
CA GLU A 153 -5.99 9.86 -3.62
C GLU A 153 -5.20 8.67 -4.19
N ALA A 154 -4.24 8.13 -3.42
CA ALA A 154 -3.44 6.98 -3.83
C ALA A 154 -4.29 5.72 -4.02
N LYS A 155 -5.31 5.50 -3.17
CA LYS A 155 -6.26 4.40 -3.32
C LYS A 155 -7.09 4.54 -4.60
N GLU A 156 -7.46 5.76 -4.95
CA GLU A 156 -8.22 6.03 -6.16
C GLU A 156 -7.39 5.82 -7.43
N ARG A 157 -6.16 6.34 -7.47
CA ARG A 157 -5.21 6.03 -8.56
C ARG A 157 -4.97 4.52 -8.68
N PHE A 158 -4.83 3.83 -7.57
CA PHE A 158 -4.67 2.37 -7.57
C PHE A 158 -5.93 1.64 -8.09
N ARG A 159 -7.13 2.13 -7.79
CA ARG A 159 -8.39 1.60 -8.35
C ARG A 159 -8.41 1.74 -9.86
N VAL A 160 -8.03 2.90 -10.40
CA VAL A 160 -7.92 3.12 -11.85
C VAL A 160 -6.89 2.18 -12.48
N PHE A 161 -5.70 2.05 -11.88
CA PHE A 161 -4.65 1.13 -12.33
C PHE A 161 -5.13 -0.32 -12.42
N VAL A 162 -5.81 -0.82 -11.38
CA VAL A 162 -6.33 -2.20 -11.34
C VAL A 162 -7.50 -2.38 -12.31
N ASN A 163 -8.39 -1.41 -12.45
CA ASN A 163 -9.48 -1.48 -13.42
C ASN A 163 -8.96 -1.55 -14.86
N HIS A 164 -7.90 -0.81 -15.18
CA HIS A 164 -7.24 -0.91 -16.47
C HIS A 164 -6.69 -2.31 -16.73
N TRP A 165 -5.94 -2.88 -15.78
CA TRP A 165 -5.47 -4.26 -15.88
C TRP A 165 -6.63 -5.26 -16.10
N ASN A 166 -7.68 -5.17 -15.28
CA ASN A 166 -8.83 -6.07 -15.37
C ASN A 166 -9.53 -5.95 -16.73
N LYS A 167 -9.62 -4.74 -17.30
CA LYS A 167 -10.13 -4.53 -18.65
C LYS A 167 -9.26 -5.19 -19.71
N LEU A 168 -7.93 -5.11 -19.62
CA LEU A 168 -7.03 -5.80 -20.55
C LEU A 168 -7.23 -7.32 -20.51
N VAL A 169 -7.48 -7.88 -19.32
CA VAL A 169 -7.79 -9.30 -19.13
C VAL A 169 -9.13 -9.66 -19.79
N ASP A 170 -10.17 -8.87 -19.55
CA ASP A 170 -11.51 -9.12 -20.11
C ASP A 170 -11.54 -8.99 -21.64
N ASP A 171 -10.79 -8.03 -22.18
CA ASP A 171 -10.60 -7.82 -23.62
C ASP A 171 -9.64 -8.85 -24.24
N LYS A 172 -9.11 -9.81 -23.47
CA LYS A 172 -8.11 -10.81 -23.88
C LYS A 172 -6.85 -10.21 -24.52
N SER A 173 -6.51 -8.97 -24.14
CA SER A 173 -5.33 -8.26 -24.63
C SER A 173 -4.04 -8.75 -23.95
N VAL A 174 -4.15 -9.36 -22.77
CA VAL A 174 -3.04 -9.90 -21.99
C VAL A 174 -3.39 -11.28 -21.43
N GLU A 175 -2.38 -12.11 -21.18
CA GLU A 175 -2.57 -13.31 -20.38
C GLU A 175 -2.66 -12.96 -18.89
N ALA A 176 -3.70 -13.43 -18.21
CA ALA A 176 -3.95 -13.09 -16.82
C ALA A 176 -3.08 -13.92 -15.84
N THR A 177 -1.76 -13.87 -16.01
CA THR A 177 -0.76 -14.59 -15.17
C THR A 177 -0.08 -13.64 -14.18
N VAL A 178 0.54 -14.21 -13.14
CA VAL A 178 1.34 -13.45 -12.18
C VAL A 178 2.46 -12.68 -12.90
N ASP A 179 3.21 -13.34 -13.78
CA ASP A 179 4.32 -12.73 -14.50
C ASP A 179 3.87 -11.58 -15.40
N SER A 180 2.75 -11.77 -16.13
CA SER A 180 2.21 -10.71 -16.98
C SER A 180 1.78 -9.49 -16.17
N PHE A 181 1.10 -9.71 -15.03
CA PHE A 181 0.71 -8.62 -14.13
C PHE A 181 1.94 -7.91 -13.54
N MET A 182 2.96 -8.65 -13.09
CA MET A 182 4.17 -8.06 -12.52
C MET A 182 4.96 -7.27 -13.56
N ASN A 183 5.03 -7.74 -14.81
CA ASN A 183 5.64 -6.99 -15.91
C ASN A 183 4.85 -5.71 -16.22
N TYR A 184 3.52 -5.77 -16.21
CA TYR A 184 2.66 -4.60 -16.35
C TYR A 184 2.89 -3.57 -15.22
N LEU A 185 2.95 -4.05 -13.97
CA LEU A 185 3.21 -3.23 -12.79
C LEU A 185 4.59 -2.53 -12.85
N ASP A 186 5.64 -3.29 -13.14
CA ASP A 186 7.00 -2.75 -13.29
C ASP A 186 7.06 -1.71 -14.41
N CYS A 187 6.36 -1.97 -15.51
CA CYS A 187 6.37 -1.08 -16.66
C CYS A 187 5.68 0.25 -16.37
N VAL A 188 4.47 0.22 -15.82
CA VAL A 188 3.72 1.44 -15.47
C VAL A 188 4.47 2.27 -14.45
N ILE A 189 5.04 1.65 -13.41
CA ILE A 189 5.81 2.39 -12.39
C ILE A 189 7.12 2.92 -12.97
N GLY A 190 7.78 2.17 -13.85
CA GLY A 190 8.97 2.65 -14.56
C GLY A 190 8.70 3.88 -15.41
N LEU A 191 7.55 3.95 -16.09
CA LEU A 191 7.10 5.14 -16.82
C LEU A 191 6.85 6.32 -15.87
N LEU A 192 6.08 6.10 -14.80
CA LEU A 192 5.78 7.16 -13.82
C LEU A 192 7.04 7.71 -13.14
N ALA A 193 8.07 6.88 -12.97
CA ALA A 193 9.35 7.28 -12.41
C ALA A 193 10.31 7.95 -13.43
N GLY A 194 9.93 8.04 -14.71
CA GLY A 194 10.82 8.50 -15.78
C GLY A 194 12.04 7.60 -15.99
N ARG A 195 11.93 6.31 -15.65
CA ARG A 195 12.99 5.30 -15.80
C ARG A 195 12.79 4.38 -17.01
N LEU A 196 11.61 4.44 -17.62
CA LEU A 196 11.27 3.81 -18.90
C LEU A 196 10.69 4.85 -19.85
N LEU A 197 10.85 4.62 -21.15
CA LEU A 197 10.29 5.46 -22.21
C LEU A 197 8.97 4.93 -22.73
N GLU A 198 8.81 3.61 -22.78
CA GLU A 198 7.63 2.95 -23.32
C GLU A 198 7.35 1.62 -22.63
N CYS A 199 6.11 1.15 -22.78
CA CYS A 199 5.67 -0.18 -22.38
C CYS A 199 5.29 -1.02 -23.59
N PRO A 200 5.29 -2.36 -23.46
CA PRO A 200 4.68 -3.24 -24.47
C PRO A 200 3.30 -2.74 -24.89
N GLY A 201 3.07 -2.61 -26.20
CA GLY A 201 1.83 -2.01 -26.73
C GLY A 201 0.55 -2.70 -26.26
N VAL A 202 0.63 -3.99 -25.93
CA VAL A 202 -0.47 -4.78 -25.35
C VAL A 202 -1.01 -4.21 -24.03
N PHE A 203 -0.19 -3.43 -23.29
CA PHE A 203 -0.59 -2.82 -22.03
C PHE A 203 -1.40 -1.53 -22.19
N LYS A 204 -1.45 -0.93 -23.40
CA LYS A 204 -2.25 0.27 -23.71
C LYS A 204 -2.11 1.40 -22.68
N VAL A 205 -0.90 1.60 -22.14
CA VAL A 205 -0.64 2.50 -21.01
C VAL A 205 -0.98 3.97 -21.28
N ASN A 206 -1.01 4.39 -22.55
CA ASN A 206 -1.41 5.75 -22.93
C ASN A 206 -2.85 6.10 -22.51
N GLU A 207 -3.73 5.11 -22.42
CA GLU A 207 -5.12 5.27 -21.93
C GLU A 207 -5.19 5.45 -20.39
N LEU A 208 -4.14 5.02 -19.69
CA LEU A 208 -4.08 4.99 -18.22
C LEU A 208 -3.33 6.19 -17.63
N LEU A 209 -2.21 6.58 -18.24
CA LEU A 209 -1.27 7.57 -17.70
C LEU A 209 -1.94 8.88 -17.26
N PRO A 210 -2.86 9.51 -18.04
CA PRO A 210 -3.49 10.76 -17.63
C PRO A 210 -4.24 10.66 -16.30
N ALA A 211 -4.82 9.49 -15.99
CA ALA A 211 -5.55 9.28 -14.74
C ALA A 211 -4.62 8.98 -13.55
N LEU A 212 -3.38 8.54 -13.80
CA LEU A 212 -2.39 8.31 -12.75
C LEU A 212 -1.55 9.57 -12.45
N THR A 213 -1.41 10.48 -13.41
CA THR A 213 -0.65 11.72 -13.27
C THR A 213 -1.52 12.96 -13.04
N GLY A 214 -2.83 12.87 -13.34
CA GLY A 214 -3.81 13.89 -13.02
C GLY A 214 -3.90 14.13 -11.51
N GLY A 215 -3.93 15.40 -11.11
CA GLY A 215 -4.22 15.82 -9.74
C GLY A 215 -5.56 15.28 -9.23
N PRO A 216 -5.93 15.54 -7.97
CA PRO A 216 -7.05 14.88 -7.31
C PRO A 216 -8.31 14.89 -8.19
N LEU A 217 -8.85 13.71 -8.44
CA LEU A 217 -10.13 13.53 -9.12
C LEU A 217 -11.18 14.30 -8.32
N HIS A 218 -11.69 15.37 -8.94
CA HIS A 218 -12.65 16.32 -8.36
C HIS A 218 -13.97 15.65 -8.00
#